data_AF-A0A316V3L6-F1
#
_entry.id   AF-A0A316V3L6-F1
#
_cell.length_a   1.000
_cell.length_b   1.000
_cell.length_c   1.000
_cell.angle_alpha   90.00
_cell.angle_beta   90.00
_cell.angle_gamma   90.00
#
_symmetry.space_group_name_H-M   'P 1'
#
loop_
_entity.id
_entity.type
_entity.pdbx_description
1 polymer ?
#
loop_
_entity_poly.entity_id
_entity_poly.type
_entity_poly.pdbx_seq_one_letter_code
_entity_poly.pdbx_strand_id
1 'polypeptide(L)'
;MEFDPLSRDVPPSRHDVESDSEGSEDEEQLHQRSSTGEGSNRTKKSFVPPSFTLKGNTKDASISPSLPLTVFIGTSGEAFVRSNAQFTESFVLLNSDNGEQQGALDHSKSATYALIRPDADTSAQQATLTYLASYLTETLRPSSVTIVDEYYPALYLSDTERDYGEAQPIRVLNAGQPALQSTKAIKSVQPFVAPNYITGLGAALLAHAASINTPASLVSAPQEKSVNPHLQTLQRVPNASSSVSDRPEALDALLSQELASLLSIQAPKQQKPTTTTARSLDTFLNERRTRERKKQQNEISAMYM
;
A
#
# COMPACT_ATOMS: atom_id res chain seq x y z
N MET A 1 -27.28 -6.27 38.44
CA MET A 1 -26.69 -7.61 38.57
C MET A 1 -25.46 -7.61 37.69
N GLU A 2 -24.30 -7.49 38.31
CA GLU A 2 -23.01 -7.45 37.60
C GLU A 2 -22.59 -8.89 37.28
N PHE A 3 -22.13 -9.12 36.05
CA PHE A 3 -21.73 -10.43 35.55
C PHE A 3 -20.28 -10.69 35.96
N ASP A 4 -20.06 -11.67 36.85
CA ASP A 4 -18.73 -12.09 37.28
C ASP A 4 -18.22 -13.27 36.42
N PRO A 5 -17.26 -13.04 35.51
CA PRO A 5 -16.77 -14.05 34.57
C PRO A 5 -15.92 -15.16 35.23
N LEU A 6 -15.58 -15.04 36.51
CA LEU A 6 -14.76 -16.03 37.23
C LEU A 6 -15.58 -17.05 38.02
N SER A 7 -16.91 -16.87 38.12
CA SER A 7 -17.82 -17.74 38.88
C SER A 7 -18.32 -18.98 38.11
N ARG A 8 -17.66 -19.35 37.00
CA ARG A 8 -17.99 -20.58 36.25
C ARG A 8 -17.47 -21.82 36.99
N ASP A 9 -18.28 -22.36 37.88
CA ASP A 9 -18.03 -23.60 38.63
C ASP A 9 -18.09 -24.90 37.79
N VAL A 10 -18.25 -24.79 36.46
CA VAL A 10 -18.32 -25.95 35.57
C VAL A 10 -17.36 -25.75 34.40
N PRO A 11 -16.32 -26.59 34.24
CA PRO A 11 -15.48 -26.56 33.06
C PRO A 11 -16.34 -26.86 31.82
N PRO A 12 -16.09 -26.19 30.67
CA PRO A 12 -16.81 -26.48 29.44
C PRO A 12 -16.66 -27.96 29.06
N SER A 13 -17.74 -28.53 28.53
CA SER A 13 -17.79 -29.91 28.05
C SER A 13 -16.68 -30.16 27.03
N ARG A 14 -15.94 -31.28 27.17
CA ARG A 14 -14.85 -31.66 26.26
C ARG A 14 -15.28 -31.74 24.79
N HIS A 15 -16.57 -31.93 24.52
CA HIS A 15 -17.12 -32.02 23.18
C HIS A 15 -17.23 -30.65 22.46
N ASP A 16 -17.17 -29.54 23.18
CA ASP A 16 -17.27 -28.20 22.59
C ASP A 16 -15.93 -27.69 22.03
N VAL A 17 -14.82 -28.39 22.30
CA VAL A 17 -13.46 -27.95 21.94
C VAL A 17 -12.93 -28.63 20.67
N GLU A 18 -13.56 -29.73 20.24
CA GLU A 18 -13.04 -30.58 19.14
C GLU A 18 -13.83 -30.48 17.82
N SER A 19 -14.90 -29.68 17.73
CA SER A 19 -15.62 -29.48 16.46
C SER A 19 -15.05 -28.29 15.67
N ASP A 20 -13.81 -28.43 15.21
CA ASP A 20 -13.31 -27.69 14.05
C ASP A 20 -12.56 -28.68 13.15
N SER A 21 -13.14 -28.94 11.96
CA SER A 21 -12.61 -29.65 10.77
C SER A 21 -13.39 -30.91 10.31
N GLU A 22 -14.12 -30.72 9.21
CA GLU A 22 -14.32 -31.61 8.04
C GLU A 22 -14.97 -33.01 8.15
N GLY A 23 -15.93 -33.28 7.25
CA GLY A 23 -16.56 -34.58 6.94
C GLY A 23 -18.01 -34.67 7.43
N SER A 24 -19.01 -35.18 6.71
CA SER A 24 -19.09 -35.92 5.45
C SER A 24 -20.56 -35.91 5.01
N GLU A 25 -20.80 -36.28 3.75
CA GLU A 25 -22.12 -36.48 3.14
C GLU A 25 -22.98 -37.53 3.89
N ASP A 26 -24.30 -37.38 3.74
CA ASP A 26 -25.39 -38.33 4.02
C ASP A 26 -25.62 -38.82 5.46
N GLU A 27 -26.69 -38.30 6.09
CA GLU A 27 -27.76 -39.16 6.65
C GLU A 27 -29.10 -38.41 6.66
N GLU A 28 -30.05 -38.98 5.94
CA GLU A 28 -31.45 -38.57 5.91
C GLU A 28 -32.15 -38.81 7.26
N GLN A 29 -32.93 -37.82 7.68
CA GLN A 29 -34.20 -37.92 8.40
C GLN A 29 -34.26 -38.80 9.67
N LEU A 30 -34.38 -38.19 10.86
CA LEU A 30 -35.41 -38.54 11.85
C LEU A 30 -35.67 -37.37 12.83
N HIS A 31 -36.82 -36.73 12.62
CA HIS A 31 -37.74 -36.09 13.57
C HIS A 31 -37.36 -34.89 14.45
N GLN A 32 -37.81 -33.73 13.97
CA GLN A 32 -38.79 -32.84 14.64
C GLN A 32 -38.72 -32.71 16.18
N ARG A 33 -38.02 -31.67 16.65
CA ARG A 33 -38.56 -30.76 17.67
C ARG A 33 -38.31 -29.31 17.28
N SER A 34 -39.40 -28.56 17.36
CA SER A 34 -39.60 -27.23 16.81
C SER A 34 -38.89 -26.12 17.58
N SER A 35 -38.29 -25.20 16.81
CA SER A 35 -38.35 -23.74 16.96
C SER A 35 -37.98 -23.12 18.31
N THR A 36 -36.77 -22.54 18.40
CA THR A 36 -36.51 -21.09 18.58
C THR A 36 -35.04 -20.91 18.91
N GLY A 37 -34.21 -20.93 17.88
CA GLY A 37 -32.80 -20.55 17.99
C GLY A 37 -32.46 -19.89 16.68
N GLU A 38 -32.26 -18.58 16.73
CA GLU A 38 -31.94 -17.73 15.59
C GLU A 38 -30.84 -18.38 14.75
N GLY A 39 -31.26 -18.97 13.63
CA GLY A 39 -30.36 -19.35 12.57
C GLY A 39 -29.64 -18.08 12.18
N SER A 40 -28.40 -17.95 12.64
CA SER A 40 -27.47 -16.94 12.20
C SER A 40 -27.40 -17.08 10.69
N ASN A 41 -28.20 -16.28 9.99
CA ASN A 41 -28.01 -15.95 8.59
C ASN A 41 -26.69 -15.15 8.53
N ARG A 42 -25.57 -15.83 8.81
CA ARG A 42 -24.27 -15.49 8.24
C ARG A 42 -24.51 -15.64 6.75
N THR A 43 -25.00 -14.56 6.15
CA THR A 43 -24.87 -14.32 4.73
C THR A 43 -23.38 -14.50 4.48
N LYS A 44 -23.01 -15.66 3.92
CA LYS A 44 -21.67 -15.89 3.41
C LYS A 44 -21.53 -14.82 2.34
N LYS A 45 -20.93 -13.68 2.70
CA LYS A 45 -20.65 -12.61 1.75
C LYS A 45 -19.75 -13.27 0.74
N SER A 46 -20.32 -13.60 -0.42
CA SER A 46 -19.58 -14.15 -1.54
C SER A 46 -18.51 -13.12 -1.86
N PHE A 47 -17.25 -13.50 -1.71
CA PHE A 47 -16.15 -12.65 -2.10
C PHE A 47 -16.21 -12.52 -3.62
N VAL A 48 -16.53 -11.34 -4.11
CA VAL A 48 -16.46 -11.02 -5.53
C VAL A 48 -15.06 -10.47 -5.78
N PRO A 49 -14.24 -11.14 -6.60
CA PRO A 49 -12.92 -10.63 -6.95
C PRO A 49 -13.02 -9.24 -7.57
N PRO A 50 -12.27 -8.25 -7.04
CA PRO A 50 -12.30 -6.90 -7.56
C PRO A 50 -11.67 -6.85 -8.96
N SER A 51 -12.19 -5.97 -9.81
CA SER A 51 -11.73 -5.85 -11.20
C SER A 51 -11.11 -4.48 -11.48
N PHE A 52 -10.04 -4.45 -12.27
CA PHE A 52 -9.29 -3.22 -12.57
C PHE A 52 -9.21 -2.97 -14.08
N THR A 53 -9.16 -1.70 -14.48
CA THR A 53 -9.03 -1.30 -15.88
C THR A 53 -8.03 -0.16 -16.06
N LEU A 54 -7.18 -0.27 -17.07
CA LEU A 54 -6.31 0.78 -17.59
C LEU A 54 -7.01 1.53 -18.72
N LYS A 55 -7.22 2.83 -18.54
CA LYS A 55 -7.77 3.73 -19.57
C LYS A 55 -6.73 4.78 -19.91
N GLY A 56 -6.36 4.92 -21.19
CA GLY A 56 -5.37 5.91 -21.61
C GLY A 56 -5.58 6.41 -23.03
N ASN A 57 -4.77 7.39 -23.41
CA ASN A 57 -4.86 8.01 -24.71
C ASN A 57 -4.25 7.08 -25.77
N THR A 58 -5.11 6.42 -26.56
CA THR A 58 -4.74 5.37 -27.52
C THR A 58 -3.90 5.84 -28.70
N LYS A 59 -3.63 7.14 -28.82
CA LYS A 59 -2.97 7.72 -30.00
C LYS A 59 -1.44 7.58 -30.01
N ASP A 60 -0.77 7.32 -28.89
CA ASP A 60 0.72 7.32 -28.83
C ASP A 60 1.39 6.12 -28.15
N ALA A 61 0.69 5.19 -27.50
CA ALA A 61 1.37 4.05 -26.86
C ALA A 61 0.48 2.82 -26.77
N SER A 62 0.73 1.80 -27.60
CA SER A 62 0.56 0.44 -27.12
C SER A 62 1.61 0.23 -26.04
N ILE A 63 1.21 -0.04 -24.79
CA ILE A 63 2.15 -0.38 -23.73
C ILE A 63 2.95 -1.58 -24.24
N SER A 64 4.23 -1.36 -24.50
CA SER A 64 5.09 -2.45 -24.97
C SER A 64 5.27 -3.44 -23.82
N PRO A 65 4.89 -4.72 -24.02
CA PRO A 65 5.15 -5.74 -23.01
C PRO A 65 6.66 -5.87 -22.81
N SER A 66 7.11 -6.34 -21.65
CA SER A 66 8.51 -6.59 -21.29
C SER A 66 9.40 -5.39 -20.96
N LEU A 67 8.87 -4.17 -20.86
CA LEU A 67 9.65 -3.07 -20.27
C LEU A 67 9.78 -3.23 -18.75
N PRO A 68 10.87 -2.74 -18.14
CA PRO A 68 10.96 -2.59 -16.69
C PRO A 68 9.80 -1.73 -16.15
N LEU A 69 9.23 -2.15 -15.02
CA LEU A 69 8.18 -1.42 -14.33
C LEU A 69 8.73 -0.85 -13.02
N THR A 70 8.56 0.46 -12.81
CA THR A 70 8.79 1.09 -11.51
C THR A 70 7.46 1.55 -10.93
N VAL A 71 7.11 1.04 -9.76
CA VAL A 71 5.86 1.36 -9.05
C VAL A 71 6.17 2.23 -7.84
N PHE A 72 5.62 3.44 -7.84
CA PHE A 72 5.66 4.39 -6.75
C PHE A 72 4.37 4.28 -5.93
N ILE A 73 4.48 4.02 -4.63
CA ILE A 73 3.35 3.85 -3.72
C ILE A 73 3.36 4.98 -2.69
N GLY A 74 2.18 5.51 -2.38
CA GLY A 74 2.02 6.45 -1.27
C GLY A 74 2.63 7.84 -1.52
N THR A 75 3.05 8.51 -0.44
CA THR A 75 3.38 9.95 -0.48
C THR A 75 4.78 10.26 -1.00
N SER A 76 5.74 9.38 -0.74
CA SER A 76 7.12 9.44 -1.21
C SER A 76 7.15 9.23 -2.71
N GLY A 77 6.31 8.31 -3.20
CA GLY A 77 6.05 8.13 -4.62
C GLY A 77 5.52 9.39 -5.30
N GLU A 78 4.56 10.08 -4.67
CA GLU A 78 4.04 11.35 -5.17
C GLU A 78 5.09 12.45 -5.19
N ALA A 79 5.89 12.58 -4.13
CA ALA A 79 6.95 13.57 -4.04
C ALA A 79 7.97 13.35 -5.17
N PHE A 80 8.36 12.10 -5.40
CA PHE A 80 9.24 11.73 -6.50
C PHE A 80 8.65 12.11 -7.86
N VAL A 81 7.41 11.71 -8.13
CA VAL A 81 6.73 12.00 -9.40
C VAL A 81 6.57 13.51 -9.62
N ARG A 82 6.21 14.27 -8.58
CA ARG A 82 6.09 15.74 -8.65
C ARG A 82 7.42 16.43 -8.92
N SER A 83 8.50 15.92 -8.33
CA SER A 83 9.85 16.41 -8.61
C SER A 83 10.30 16.07 -10.03
N ASN A 84 9.66 15.07 -10.67
CA ASN A 84 9.98 14.62 -11.99
C ASN A 84 9.04 15.20 -13.07
N ALA A 85 9.48 16.28 -13.72
CA ALA A 85 8.71 16.98 -14.77
C ALA A 85 8.36 16.12 -16.01
N GLN A 86 8.84 14.87 -16.10
CA GLN A 86 8.62 13.98 -17.23
C GLN A 86 7.42 13.04 -17.07
N PHE A 87 6.78 12.98 -15.90
CA PHE A 87 5.63 12.09 -15.71
C PHE A 87 4.36 12.69 -16.32
N THR A 88 3.89 12.11 -17.44
CA THR A 88 2.81 12.69 -18.25
C THR A 88 1.43 12.03 -18.12
N GLU A 89 1.29 11.02 -17.26
CA GLU A 89 0.01 10.33 -16.99
C GLU A 89 -0.68 9.77 -18.25
N SER A 90 0.08 9.06 -19.08
CA SER A 90 -0.43 8.43 -20.31
C SER A 90 -1.65 7.53 -20.09
N PHE A 91 -1.76 6.88 -18.93
CA PHE A 91 -2.87 6.01 -18.55
C PHE A 91 -3.35 6.26 -17.12
N VAL A 92 -4.63 5.97 -16.89
CA VAL A 92 -5.29 6.01 -15.59
C VAL A 92 -5.70 4.59 -15.21
N LEU A 93 -5.38 4.20 -13.98
CA LEU A 93 -5.76 2.92 -13.39
C LEU A 93 -7.02 3.10 -12.55
N LEU A 94 -8.09 2.42 -12.93
CA LEU A 94 -9.39 2.48 -12.27
C LEU A 94 -9.73 1.13 -11.63
N ASN A 95 -10.37 1.20 -10.47
CA ASN A 95 -11.17 0.10 -9.96
C ASN A 95 -12.50 0.11 -10.74
N SER A 96 -12.81 -0.98 -11.43
CA SER A 96 -13.97 -1.05 -12.31
C SER A 96 -15.28 -1.20 -11.57
N ASP A 97 -15.24 -1.63 -10.30
CA ASP A 97 -16.44 -1.88 -9.49
C ASP A 97 -17.03 -0.57 -8.96
N ASN A 98 -16.18 0.38 -8.56
CA ASN A 98 -16.58 1.69 -8.03
C ASN A 98 -16.20 2.88 -8.95
N GLY A 99 -15.42 2.65 -10.00
CA GLY A 99 -14.92 3.69 -10.91
C GLY A 99 -13.85 4.60 -10.32
N GLU A 100 -13.38 4.34 -9.09
CA GLU A 100 -12.40 5.18 -8.41
C GLU A 100 -11.00 4.96 -8.98
N GLN A 101 -10.28 6.07 -9.13
CA GLN A 101 -8.91 6.06 -9.63
C GLN A 101 -7.96 5.58 -8.54
N GLN A 102 -7.30 4.46 -8.82
CA GLN A 102 -6.31 3.83 -7.95
C GLN A 102 -4.89 4.28 -8.26
N GLY A 103 -4.65 4.85 -9.45
CA GLY A 103 -3.34 5.34 -9.84
C GLY A 103 -3.28 5.91 -11.25
N ALA A 104 -2.08 6.27 -11.67
CA ALA A 104 -1.76 6.69 -13.02
C ALA A 104 -0.47 6.01 -13.47
N LEU A 105 -0.36 5.75 -14.77
CA LEU A 105 0.85 5.18 -15.37
C LEU A 105 1.37 6.13 -16.44
N ASP A 106 2.68 6.19 -16.54
CA ASP A 106 3.38 6.82 -17.62
C ASP A 106 4.28 5.81 -18.32
N HIS A 107 4.32 5.89 -19.65
CA HIS A 107 5.04 4.95 -20.49
C HIS A 107 6.10 5.68 -21.30
N SER A 108 7.35 5.26 -21.13
CA SER A 108 8.48 5.73 -21.92
C SER A 108 9.02 4.60 -22.80
N LYS A 109 9.91 4.92 -23.72
CA LYS A 109 10.58 3.91 -24.58
C LYS A 109 11.44 2.92 -23.80
N SER A 110 11.85 3.25 -22.57
CA SER A 110 12.80 2.48 -21.78
C SER A 110 12.20 1.84 -20.53
N ALA A 111 11.12 2.39 -19.99
CA ALA A 111 10.49 1.91 -18.76
C ALA A 111 9.03 2.37 -18.66
N THR A 112 8.25 1.63 -17.88
CA THR A 112 6.92 2.03 -17.42
C THR A 112 7.00 2.49 -15.97
N TYR A 113 6.39 3.62 -15.67
CA TYR A 113 6.30 4.17 -14.33
C TYR A 113 4.83 4.15 -13.89
N ALA A 114 4.55 3.67 -12.69
CA ALA A 114 3.20 3.66 -12.12
C ALA A 114 3.21 4.43 -10.80
N LEU A 115 2.32 5.40 -10.63
CA LEU A 115 2.03 6.01 -9.35
C LEU A 115 0.71 5.43 -8.84
N ILE A 116 0.74 4.69 -7.74
CA ILE A 116 -0.42 3.99 -7.21
C ILE A 116 -0.74 4.49 -5.82
N ARG A 117 -2.00 4.90 -5.65
CA ARG A 117 -2.58 5.29 -4.38
C ARG A 117 -3.94 4.63 -4.25
N PRO A 118 -3.98 3.40 -3.70
CA PRO A 118 -5.24 2.69 -3.52
C PRO A 118 -6.20 3.55 -2.67
N ASP A 119 -7.48 3.57 -3.01
CA ASP A 119 -8.49 4.23 -2.17
C ASP A 119 -8.61 3.54 -0.79
N ALA A 120 -9.36 4.15 0.13
CA ALA A 120 -9.50 3.62 1.49
C ALA A 120 -10.11 2.21 1.49
N ASP A 121 -11.06 1.95 0.59
CA ASP A 121 -11.79 0.68 0.54
C ASP A 121 -10.89 -0.44 -0.04
N THR A 122 -10.13 -0.13 -1.08
CA THR A 122 -9.11 -1.00 -1.69
C THR A 122 -7.98 -1.29 -0.70
N SER A 123 -7.56 -0.27 0.07
CA SER A 123 -6.53 -0.43 1.11
C SER A 123 -6.99 -1.25 2.32
N ALA A 124 -8.28 -1.16 2.67
CA ALA A 124 -8.85 -1.89 3.81
C ALA A 124 -8.91 -3.41 3.57
N GLN A 125 -8.91 -3.85 2.32
CA GLN A 125 -9.03 -5.25 1.94
C GLN A 125 -7.73 -5.76 1.35
N GLN A 126 -6.92 -6.46 2.15
CA GLN A 126 -5.62 -6.95 1.72
C GLN A 126 -5.69 -7.86 0.47
N ALA A 127 -6.76 -8.65 0.32
CA ALA A 127 -6.99 -9.47 -0.87
C ALA A 127 -7.06 -8.62 -2.15
N THR A 128 -7.72 -7.46 -2.09
CA THR A 128 -7.86 -6.53 -3.23
C THR A 128 -6.51 -6.00 -3.71
N LEU A 129 -5.56 -5.77 -2.80
CA LEU A 129 -4.19 -5.36 -3.16
C LEU A 129 -3.45 -6.47 -3.94
N THR A 130 -3.71 -7.75 -3.62
CA THR A 130 -3.18 -8.88 -4.39
C THR A 130 -3.74 -8.92 -5.81
N TYR A 131 -5.04 -8.68 -5.97
CA TYR A 131 -5.65 -8.58 -7.31
C TYR A 131 -5.11 -7.40 -8.11
N LEU A 132 -4.89 -6.25 -7.46
CA LEU A 132 -4.28 -5.09 -8.10
C LEU A 132 -2.85 -5.39 -8.57
N ALA A 133 -2.05 -6.06 -7.74
CA ALA A 133 -0.70 -6.47 -8.07
C ALA A 133 -0.65 -7.47 -9.24
N SER A 134 -1.51 -8.49 -9.20
CA SER A 134 -1.70 -9.46 -10.29
C SER A 134 -2.09 -8.74 -11.57
N TYR A 135 -3.12 -7.89 -11.54
CA TYR A 135 -3.58 -7.14 -12.69
C TYR A 135 -2.46 -6.34 -13.37
N LEU A 136 -1.66 -5.61 -12.61
CA LEU A 136 -0.57 -4.80 -13.15
C LEU A 136 0.54 -5.64 -13.77
N THR A 137 0.97 -6.70 -13.08
CA THR A 137 2.05 -7.55 -13.57
C THR A 137 1.61 -8.40 -14.77
N GLU A 138 0.37 -8.88 -14.80
CA GLU A 138 -0.19 -9.65 -15.92
C GLU A 138 -0.49 -8.79 -17.15
N THR A 139 -0.99 -7.57 -16.93
CA THR A 139 -1.32 -6.64 -18.03
C THR A 139 -0.06 -6.06 -18.66
N LEU A 140 0.93 -5.69 -17.86
CA LEU A 140 2.15 -5.03 -18.34
C LEU A 140 3.25 -6.02 -18.71
N ARG A 141 3.23 -7.23 -18.13
CA ARG A 141 4.26 -8.28 -18.28
C ARG A 141 5.68 -7.72 -18.22
N PRO A 142 6.06 -7.06 -17.12
CA PRO A 142 7.33 -6.36 -17.05
C PRO A 142 8.52 -7.32 -17.02
N SER A 143 9.67 -6.90 -17.56
CA SER A 143 10.92 -7.69 -17.46
C SER A 143 11.55 -7.65 -16.07
N SER A 144 11.24 -6.62 -15.29
CA SER A 144 11.62 -6.47 -13.88
C SER A 144 10.67 -5.49 -13.19
N VAL A 145 10.52 -5.60 -11.87
CA VAL A 145 9.65 -4.73 -11.07
C VAL A 145 10.47 -4.05 -9.98
N THR A 146 10.56 -2.74 -10.01
CA THR A 146 11.06 -1.95 -8.88
C THR A 146 9.90 -1.29 -8.16
N ILE A 147 9.82 -1.44 -6.85
CA ILE A 147 8.73 -0.95 -6.02
C ILE A 147 9.33 0.06 -5.06
N VAL A 148 8.81 1.28 -5.07
CA VAL A 148 9.17 2.33 -4.13
C VAL A 148 8.02 2.50 -3.18
N ASP A 149 8.25 2.13 -1.93
CA ASP A 149 7.25 2.16 -0.85
C ASP A 149 7.83 2.89 0.37
N GLU A 150 7.02 3.06 1.39
CA GLU A 150 7.37 3.73 2.63
C GLU A 150 7.54 2.72 3.77
N TYR A 151 8.41 3.04 4.72
CA TYR A 151 8.41 2.37 6.01
C TYR A 151 8.52 3.38 7.14
N TYR A 152 8.01 3.00 8.31
CA TYR A 152 8.08 3.82 9.50
C TYR A 152 9.28 3.39 10.36
N PRO A 153 10.32 4.23 10.51
CA PRO A 153 11.50 3.87 11.28
C PRO A 153 11.19 3.49 12.73
N ALA A 154 10.15 4.11 13.30
CA ALA A 154 9.69 3.80 14.66
C ALA A 154 9.24 2.34 14.83
N LEU A 155 8.69 1.73 13.77
CA LEU A 155 8.19 0.35 13.76
C LEU A 155 9.24 -0.66 13.28
N TYR A 156 10.36 -0.19 12.73
CA TYR A 156 11.43 -1.05 12.24
C TYR A 156 12.31 -1.54 13.40
N LEU A 157 12.38 -2.85 13.57
CA LEU A 157 13.26 -3.52 14.54
C LEU A 157 14.69 -3.45 14.01
N SER A 158 15.53 -2.66 14.69
CA SER A 158 16.95 -2.47 14.37
C SER A 158 17.80 -2.95 15.53
N ASP A 159 18.88 -3.69 15.24
CA ASP A 159 19.83 -4.16 16.25
C ASP A 159 20.79 -3.05 16.71
N THR A 160 20.91 -1.97 15.93
CA THR A 160 21.70 -0.78 16.29
C THR A 160 20.88 0.17 17.14
N GLU A 161 21.47 0.71 18.20
CA GLU A 161 20.87 1.79 19.00
C GLU A 161 20.40 2.89 18.04
N ARG A 162 19.13 3.29 18.16
CA ARG A 162 18.57 4.36 17.34
C ARG A 162 19.17 5.67 17.82
N ASP A 163 20.21 6.14 17.14
CA ASP A 163 20.65 7.52 17.32
C ASP A 163 19.55 8.45 16.80
N TYR A 164 18.87 9.14 17.72
CA TYR A 164 17.77 10.07 17.46
C TYR A 164 18.16 11.32 16.66
N GLY A 165 19.27 11.29 15.91
CA GLY A 165 19.77 12.37 15.06
C GLY A 165 20.35 11.92 13.71
N GLU A 166 20.46 10.61 13.44
CA GLU A 166 20.93 10.12 12.13
C GLU A 166 19.79 9.95 11.13
N ALA A 167 20.07 10.29 9.86
CA ALA A 167 19.14 10.06 8.76
C ALA A 167 18.85 8.56 8.63
N GLN A 168 17.58 8.19 8.69
CA GLN A 168 17.16 6.80 8.61
C GLN A 168 17.50 6.24 7.21
N PRO A 169 17.98 4.98 7.11
CA PRO A 169 18.45 4.45 5.83
C PRO A 169 17.29 4.02 4.93
N ILE A 170 17.51 4.08 3.62
CA ILE A 170 16.62 3.43 2.63
C ILE A 170 16.83 1.91 2.76
N ARG A 171 15.74 1.15 2.91
CA ARG A 171 15.78 -0.31 3.05
C ARG A 171 15.50 -0.99 1.71
N VAL A 172 16.25 -2.03 1.36
CA VAL A 172 16.05 -2.76 0.10
C VAL A 172 15.82 -4.25 0.35
N LEU A 173 14.76 -4.79 -0.25
CA LEU A 173 14.45 -6.22 -0.28
C LEU A 173 14.35 -6.69 -1.73
N ASN A 174 15.07 -7.75 -2.08
CA ASN A 174 15.07 -8.30 -3.44
C ASN A 174 14.37 -9.66 -3.47
N ALA A 175 13.60 -9.91 -4.52
CA ALA A 175 13.05 -11.22 -4.86
C ALA A 175 13.66 -11.70 -6.19
N GLY A 176 14.33 -12.86 -6.16
CA GLY A 176 15.03 -13.41 -7.31
C GLY A 176 16.42 -12.79 -7.55
N GLN A 177 16.85 -12.71 -8.81
CA GLN A 177 18.07 -11.98 -9.15
C GLN A 177 17.87 -10.49 -8.86
N PRO A 178 18.85 -9.80 -8.25
CA PRO A 178 18.70 -8.40 -7.86
C PRO A 178 18.48 -7.53 -9.11
N ALA A 179 17.31 -6.88 -9.21
CA ALA A 179 17.06 -5.88 -10.24
C ALA A 179 17.96 -4.64 -10.03
N LEU A 180 18.29 -4.33 -8.77
CA LEU A 180 19.27 -3.31 -8.38
C LEU A 180 20.62 -3.97 -8.08
N GLN A 181 21.53 -3.98 -9.05
CA GLN A 181 22.81 -4.72 -8.96
C GLN A 181 23.91 -4.05 -8.09
N SER A 182 23.73 -2.82 -7.61
CA SER A 182 24.77 -2.12 -6.85
C SER A 182 24.21 -1.20 -5.74
N THR A 183 23.68 -1.80 -4.68
CA THR A 183 23.31 -1.05 -3.45
C THR A 183 24.53 -0.78 -2.55
N LYS A 184 25.62 -1.55 -2.72
CA LYS A 184 26.83 -1.46 -1.86
C LYS A 184 27.59 -0.12 -1.95
N ALA A 185 27.33 0.68 -2.97
CA ALA A 185 28.03 1.95 -3.18
C ALA A 185 27.40 3.13 -2.40
N ILE A 186 26.14 3.02 -1.96
CA ILE A 186 25.41 4.11 -1.32
C ILE A 186 25.28 3.81 0.18
N LYS A 187 25.98 4.58 1.02
CA LYS A 187 26.00 4.38 2.48
C LYS A 187 24.61 4.48 3.14
N SER A 188 23.70 5.25 2.54
CA SER A 188 22.33 5.42 3.03
C SER A 188 21.40 4.25 2.70
N VAL A 189 21.86 3.29 1.88
CA VAL A 189 21.05 2.13 1.47
C VAL A 189 21.48 0.89 2.24
N GLN A 190 20.53 0.29 2.96
CA GLN A 190 20.75 -0.91 3.75
C GLN A 190 19.79 -2.02 3.33
N PRO A 191 20.14 -3.30 3.51
CA PRO A 191 19.20 -4.38 3.30
C PRO A 191 18.03 -4.30 4.30
N PHE A 192 16.87 -4.79 3.87
CA PHE A 192 15.76 -5.12 4.74
C PHE A 192 16.06 -6.44 5.46
N VAL A 193 15.89 -6.49 6.78
CA VAL A 193 16.35 -7.60 7.62
C VAL A 193 15.22 -8.13 8.51
N ALA A 194 15.13 -9.46 8.66
CA ALA A 194 14.24 -10.10 9.62
C ALA A 194 14.58 -9.69 11.07
N PRO A 195 13.63 -9.69 12.02
CA PRO A 195 12.25 -10.20 11.92
C PRO A 195 11.24 -9.16 11.40
N ASN A 196 11.68 -8.07 10.75
CA ASN A 196 10.77 -7.12 10.12
C ASN A 196 9.96 -7.78 9.00
N TYR A 197 8.77 -7.26 8.76
CA TYR A 197 7.88 -7.70 7.68
C TYR A 197 7.34 -6.51 6.90
N ILE A 198 6.90 -6.78 5.67
CA ILE A 198 6.27 -5.80 4.79
C ILE A 198 4.80 -6.17 4.59
N THR A 199 3.94 -5.18 4.41
CA THR A 199 2.50 -5.37 4.17
C THR A 199 2.01 -4.47 3.04
N GLY A 200 0.73 -4.57 2.71
CA GLY A 200 0.11 -3.70 1.72
C GLY A 200 0.49 -4.04 0.27
N LEU A 201 0.38 -3.04 -0.61
CA LEU A 201 0.55 -3.22 -2.05
C LEU A 201 2.00 -3.54 -2.43
N GLY A 202 2.99 -2.94 -1.76
CA GLY A 202 4.39 -3.23 -2.04
C GLY A 202 4.75 -4.69 -1.78
N ALA A 203 4.25 -5.25 -0.68
CA ALA A 203 4.36 -6.67 -0.38
C ALA A 203 3.65 -7.56 -1.41
N ALA A 204 2.43 -7.19 -1.81
CA ALA A 204 1.66 -7.93 -2.80
C ALA A 204 2.35 -7.95 -4.18
N LEU A 205 2.88 -6.82 -4.64
CA LEU A 205 3.65 -6.72 -5.89
C LEU A 205 4.93 -7.56 -5.84
N LEU A 206 5.68 -7.47 -4.75
CA LEU A 206 6.92 -8.23 -4.59
C LEU A 206 6.65 -9.74 -4.59
N ALA A 207 5.63 -10.18 -3.83
CA ALA A 207 5.23 -11.58 -3.76
C ALA A 207 4.73 -12.11 -5.11
N HIS A 208 3.91 -11.33 -5.81
CA HIS A 208 3.40 -11.73 -7.13
C HIS A 208 4.50 -11.77 -8.19
N ALA A 209 5.40 -10.79 -8.22
CA ALA A 209 6.54 -10.80 -9.14
C ALA A 209 7.43 -12.04 -8.89
N ALA A 210 7.67 -12.38 -7.62
CA ALA A 210 8.41 -13.58 -7.24
C ALA A 210 7.72 -14.87 -7.71
N SER A 211 6.39 -14.98 -7.59
CA SER A 211 5.65 -16.19 -7.98
C SER A 211 5.68 -16.44 -9.49
N ILE A 212 5.78 -15.39 -10.30
CA ILE A 212 5.92 -15.47 -11.76
C ILE A 212 7.37 -15.39 -12.24
N ASN A 213 8.35 -15.55 -11.34
CA ASN A 213 9.80 -15.48 -11.62
C ASN A 213 10.26 -14.19 -12.33
N THR A 214 9.58 -13.06 -12.07
CA THR A 214 10.02 -11.75 -12.54
C THR A 214 10.95 -11.12 -11.50
N PRO A 215 12.18 -10.71 -11.86
CA PRO A 215 13.09 -10.03 -10.94
C PRO A 215 12.44 -8.81 -10.29
N ALA A 216 12.48 -8.72 -8.97
CA ALA A 216 11.85 -7.62 -8.26
C ALA A 216 12.67 -7.08 -7.09
N SER A 217 12.58 -5.76 -6.89
CA SER A 217 13.24 -5.04 -5.80
C SER A 217 12.25 -4.09 -5.14
N LEU A 218 12.06 -4.23 -3.83
CA LEU A 218 11.36 -3.27 -2.99
C LEU A 218 12.37 -2.33 -2.35
N VAL A 219 12.14 -1.03 -2.52
CA VAL A 219 12.92 0.08 -1.97
C VAL A 219 12.01 0.85 -1.03
N SER A 220 12.24 0.71 0.27
CA SER A 220 11.44 1.35 1.30
C SER A 220 12.15 2.61 1.81
N ALA A 221 11.55 3.76 1.56
CA ALA A 221 12.02 5.05 2.06
C ALA A 221 11.47 5.32 3.48
N PRO A 222 12.28 5.90 4.38
CA PRO A 222 11.82 6.23 5.72
C PRO A 222 10.81 7.38 5.69
N GLN A 223 9.70 7.21 6.41
CA GLN A 223 8.70 8.26 6.60
C GLN A 223 8.76 8.83 8.01
N GLU A 224 8.92 10.15 8.12
CA GLU A 224 9.05 10.84 9.42
C GLU A 224 7.71 11.05 10.15
N LYS A 225 6.58 10.91 9.46
CA LYS A 225 5.27 11.08 10.10
C LYS A 225 5.04 9.96 11.11
N SER A 226 4.87 10.34 12.37
CA SER A 226 4.56 9.42 13.46
C SER A 226 3.26 8.68 13.15
N VAL A 227 3.32 7.38 12.92
CA VAL A 227 2.17 6.51 13.15
C VAL A 227 1.98 6.49 14.65
N ASN A 228 0.90 7.08 15.14
CA ASN A 228 0.45 6.78 16.50
C ASN A 228 -0.04 5.33 16.47
N PRO A 229 0.67 4.37 17.09
CA PRO A 229 0.36 2.95 16.94
C PRO A 229 -0.94 2.55 17.67
N HIS A 230 -1.66 3.48 18.30
CA HIS A 230 -2.93 3.21 18.97
C HIS A 230 -3.93 4.35 18.84
N LEU A 231 -5.11 4.06 18.28
CA LEU A 231 -6.32 4.90 18.39
C LEU A 231 -6.86 4.97 19.85
N GLN A 232 -6.42 4.06 20.74
CA GLN A 232 -6.88 4.01 22.14
C GLN A 232 -6.12 4.95 23.09
N THR A 233 -4.99 5.55 22.68
CA THR A 233 -4.20 6.45 23.54
C THR A 233 -4.54 7.93 23.39
N LEU A 234 -5.55 8.28 22.58
CA LEU A 234 -5.96 9.68 22.34
C LEU A 234 -6.64 10.36 23.55
N GLN A 235 -6.82 9.70 24.69
CA GLN A 235 -7.51 10.29 25.84
C GLN A 235 -6.64 10.95 26.91
N ARG A 236 -5.29 10.99 26.79
CA ARG A 236 -4.52 11.48 27.94
C ARG A 236 -3.16 12.11 27.69
N VAL A 237 -3.09 13.21 26.92
CA VAL A 237 -2.15 14.31 27.23
C VAL A 237 -2.71 15.64 26.69
N PRO A 238 -3.25 16.54 27.52
CA PRO A 238 -3.28 17.96 27.15
C PRO A 238 -1.85 18.49 27.33
N ASN A 239 -1.29 19.10 26.27
CA ASN A 239 0.01 19.81 26.23
C ASN A 239 1.22 19.07 25.65
N ALA A 240 1.07 18.34 24.55
CA ALA A 240 2.18 18.19 23.61
C ALA A 240 1.96 19.16 22.43
N SER A 241 2.50 20.38 22.56
CA SER A 241 2.60 21.32 21.44
C SER A 241 3.45 20.68 20.34
N SER A 242 2.80 20.13 19.31
CA SER A 242 3.44 19.74 18.07
C SER A 242 3.85 21.01 17.32
N SER A 243 5.08 21.45 17.54
CA SER A 243 5.77 22.30 16.56
C SER A 243 5.96 21.47 15.31
N VAL A 244 4.98 21.54 14.41
CA VAL A 244 5.10 21.14 13.01
C VAL A 244 6.12 22.11 12.42
N SER A 245 7.40 21.74 12.52
CA SER A 245 8.49 22.48 11.89
C SER A 245 8.40 22.23 10.39
N ASP A 246 8.46 23.31 9.62
CA ASP A 246 8.49 23.42 8.15
C ASP A 246 9.71 22.71 7.50
N ARG A 247 9.96 21.45 7.84
CA ARG A 247 11.08 20.63 7.37
C ARG A 247 10.79 19.52 6.34
N PRO A 248 9.56 19.27 5.81
CA PRO A 248 9.32 18.10 4.96
C PRO A 248 9.96 18.21 3.57
N GLU A 249 10.03 19.40 2.95
CA GLU A 249 10.44 19.53 1.55
C GLU A 249 11.93 19.18 1.30
N ALA A 250 12.82 19.51 2.24
CA ALA A 250 14.26 19.28 2.05
C ALA A 250 14.62 17.79 2.15
N LEU A 251 13.92 17.05 3.01
CA LEU A 251 14.17 15.63 3.24
C LEU A 251 13.50 14.78 2.15
N ASP A 252 12.29 15.17 1.74
CA ASP A 252 11.61 14.58 0.58
C ASP A 252 12.42 14.80 -0.70
N ALA A 253 13.06 15.97 -0.88
CA ALA A 253 13.93 16.26 -2.03
C ALA A 253 15.23 15.44 -2.01
N LEU A 254 15.84 15.27 -0.83
CA LEU A 254 17.07 14.47 -0.68
C LEU A 254 16.78 12.99 -0.89
N LEU A 255 15.69 12.48 -0.31
CA LEU A 255 15.20 11.11 -0.56
C LEU A 255 14.85 10.92 -2.04
N SER A 256 14.20 11.90 -2.68
CA SER A 256 13.90 11.83 -4.11
C SER A 256 15.17 11.81 -4.96
N GLN A 257 16.21 12.56 -4.59
CA GLN A 257 17.51 12.54 -5.27
C GLN A 257 18.25 11.22 -5.07
N GLU A 258 18.24 10.67 -3.86
CA GLU A 258 18.84 9.36 -3.57
C GLU A 258 18.09 8.24 -4.31
N LEU A 259 16.75 8.26 -4.30
CA LEU A 259 15.92 7.34 -5.09
C LEU A 259 16.18 7.50 -6.59
N ALA A 260 16.31 8.71 -7.12
CA ALA A 260 16.63 8.93 -8.53
C ALA A 260 18.00 8.33 -8.88
N SER A 261 18.99 8.51 -7.99
CA SER A 261 20.33 7.93 -8.15
C SER A 261 20.32 6.40 -8.09
N LEU A 262 19.53 5.82 -7.19
CA LEU A 262 19.38 4.38 -7.03
C LEU A 262 18.69 3.75 -8.25
N LEU A 263 17.64 4.41 -8.74
CA LEU A 263 16.86 3.96 -9.89
C LEU A 263 17.55 4.25 -11.23
N SER A 264 18.71 4.92 -11.22
CA SER A 264 19.39 5.43 -12.43
C SER A 264 18.48 6.26 -13.33
N ILE A 265 17.44 6.88 -12.76
CA ILE A 265 16.54 7.78 -13.47
C ILE A 265 17.26 9.11 -13.57
N GLN A 266 17.49 9.62 -14.78
CA GLN A 266 18.07 10.95 -14.97
C GLN A 266 17.16 11.97 -14.26
N ALA A 267 17.64 12.59 -13.19
CA ALA A 267 16.95 13.70 -12.55
C ALA A 267 16.72 14.81 -13.60
N PRO A 268 15.50 15.34 -13.75
CA PRO A 268 15.21 16.26 -14.84
C PRO A 268 15.92 17.60 -14.65
N LYS A 269 16.37 18.17 -15.77
CA LYS A 269 16.57 19.61 -15.89
C LYS A 269 15.19 20.26 -15.83
N GLN A 270 14.96 21.16 -14.88
CA GLN A 270 13.71 21.89 -14.72
C GLN A 270 13.21 22.42 -16.08
N GLN A 271 12.07 21.92 -16.55
CA GLN A 271 11.38 22.46 -17.71
C GLN A 271 10.09 23.15 -17.29
N LYS A 272 9.80 24.24 -18.01
CA LYS A 272 8.71 25.18 -17.76
C LYS A 272 7.36 24.49 -18.04
N PRO A 273 6.32 24.68 -17.19
CA PRO A 273 5.07 23.94 -17.30
C PRO A 273 4.32 24.27 -18.60
N THR A 274 3.92 23.24 -19.34
CA THR A 274 3.01 23.34 -20.49
C THR A 274 1.60 22.96 -20.06
N THR A 275 0.66 23.86 -20.31
CA THR A 275 -0.77 23.75 -20.04
C THR A 275 -1.44 22.77 -21.01
N THR A 276 -1.89 21.61 -20.51
CA THR A 276 -2.76 20.69 -21.25
C THR A 276 -4.02 20.41 -20.42
N THR A 277 -5.18 20.53 -21.05
CA THR A 277 -6.55 20.44 -20.50
C THR A 277 -7.03 19.01 -20.15
N ALA A 278 -6.12 18.13 -19.72
CA ALA A 278 -6.49 16.88 -19.05
C ALA A 278 -6.61 17.15 -17.54
N ARG A 279 -7.42 16.37 -16.82
CA ARG A 279 -7.39 16.40 -15.33
C ARG A 279 -5.98 16.02 -14.90
N SER A 280 -5.17 17.03 -14.56
CA SER A 280 -3.78 16.82 -14.19
C SER A 280 -3.67 16.08 -12.86
N LEU A 281 -2.56 15.36 -12.66
CA LEU A 281 -2.14 14.79 -11.37
C LEU A 281 -2.37 15.77 -10.22
N ASP A 282 -2.02 17.04 -10.42
CA ASP A 282 -2.19 18.05 -9.38
C ASP A 282 -3.66 18.28 -9.03
N THR A 283 -4.54 18.28 -10.03
CA THR A 283 -5.99 18.36 -9.81
C THR A 283 -6.49 17.12 -9.06
N PHE A 284 -6.09 15.92 -9.48
CA PHE A 284 -6.45 14.67 -8.82
C PHE A 284 -5.96 14.62 -7.36
N LEU A 285 -4.68 14.91 -7.12
CA LEU A 285 -4.08 14.91 -5.80
C LEU A 285 -4.72 15.96 -4.88
N ASN A 286 -5.05 17.14 -5.41
CA ASN A 286 -5.74 18.18 -4.64
C ASN A 286 -7.20 17.80 -4.34
N GLU A 287 -7.94 17.25 -5.31
CA GLU A 287 -9.29 16.73 -5.09
C GLU A 287 -9.30 15.61 -4.04
N ARG A 288 -8.33 14.70 -4.10
CA ARG A 288 -8.23 13.62 -3.12
C ARG A 288 -7.90 14.13 -1.72
N ARG A 289 -6.91 15.03 -1.57
CA ARG A 289 -6.59 15.65 -0.28
C ARG A 289 -7.79 16.37 0.32
N THR A 290 -8.58 17.06 -0.51
CA THR A 290 -9.79 17.74 -0.03
C THR A 290 -10.88 16.75 0.37
N ARG A 291 -11.07 15.64 -0.34
CA ARG A 291 -11.98 14.55 0.07
C ARG A 291 -11.53 13.89 1.37
N GLU A 292 -10.25 13.53 1.50
CA GLU A 292 -9.70 12.92 2.72
C GLU A 292 -9.87 13.86 3.93
N ARG A 293 -9.59 15.16 3.78
CA ARG A 293 -9.83 16.16 4.84
C ARG A 293 -11.31 16.26 5.22
N LYS A 294 -12.21 16.28 4.23
CA LYS A 294 -13.66 16.30 4.50
C LYS A 294 -14.12 15.04 5.22
N LYS A 295 -13.62 13.87 4.83
CA LYS A 295 -13.94 12.60 5.48
C LYS A 295 -13.49 12.60 6.94
N GLN A 296 -12.23 12.99 7.20
CA GLN A 296 -11.71 13.12 8.57
C GLN A 296 -12.51 14.12 9.41
N GLN A 297 -12.87 15.27 8.84
CA GLN A 297 -13.66 16.29 9.54
C GLN A 297 -15.07 15.79 9.89
N ASN A 298 -15.69 15.01 9.01
CA ASN A 298 -16.99 14.39 9.27
C ASN A 298 -16.90 13.30 10.34
N GLU A 299 -15.88 12.45 10.31
CA GLU A 299 -15.63 11.42 11.33
C GLU A 299 -15.39 12.05 12.72
N ILE A 300 -14.61 13.12 12.78
CA ILE A 300 -14.40 13.90 14.02
C ILE A 300 -15.73 14.49 14.50
N SER A 301 -16.51 15.12 13.62
CA SER A 301 -17.79 15.74 13.99
C SER A 301 -18.81 14.71 14.50
N ALA A 302 -18.84 13.51 13.91
CA ALA A 302 -19.70 12.41 14.35
C ALA A 302 -19.30 11.82 15.70
N MET A 303 -18.07 12.01 16.15
CA MET A 303 -17.57 11.54 17.45
C MET A 303 -17.90 12.50 18.60
N TYR A 304 -18.23 13.76 18.30
CA TYR A 304 -18.56 14.81 19.26
C TYR A 304 -20.06 15.16 19.32
N MET A 305 -20.91 14.44 18.58
CA MET A 305 -22.38 14.48 18.69
C MET A 305 -22.89 13.23 19.39
#